data_AF-V5H0G3-F1
#
_entry.id   AF-V5H0G3-F1
#
_cell.length_a   1.000
_cell.length_b   1.000
_cell.length_c   1.000
_cell.angle_alpha   90.00
_cell.angle_beta   90.00
_cell.angle_gamma   90.00
#
_symmetry.space_group_name_H-M   'P 1'
#
loop_
_entity.id
_entity.type
_entity.pdbx_description
1 polymer ?
#
loop_
_entity_poly.entity_id
_entity_poly.type
_entity_poly.pdbx_seq_one_letter_code
_entity_poly.pdbx_strand_id
1 'polypeptide(L)'
;SKCYGIYGCFHLGPPWTSESRPVSLFPDDLQKIEPRYPLYTRDHQVVPIFIDLNEFDYINSAGIAAHKPIYLVSHGYTEGGGISWIYNIVRALLRIEDCNVIIVDWQGGASPPYTQAVANIRLVGAMTAHLL
;
A
#
# COMPACT_ATOMS: atom_id res chain seq x y z
N SER A 1 -9.28 -12.07 18.06
CA SER A 1 -8.76 -11.12 17.04
C SER A 1 -7.29 -10.92 17.26
N LYS A 2 -6.57 -10.43 16.25
CA LYS A 2 -5.19 -9.96 16.37
C LYS A 2 -5.16 -8.47 16.02
N CYS A 3 -4.52 -7.64 16.84
CA CYS A 3 -4.50 -6.19 16.70
C CYS A 3 -3.10 -5.68 16.33
N TYR A 4 -3.05 -4.62 15.54
CA TYR A 4 -1.82 -4.04 14.97
C TYR A 4 -1.75 -2.55 15.27
N GLY A 5 -1.57 -2.20 16.54
CA GLY A 5 -1.46 -0.81 16.98
C GLY A 5 -2.61 0.05 16.48
N ILE A 6 -2.28 1.18 15.84
CA ILE A 6 -3.23 2.14 15.29
C ILE A 6 -4.06 1.61 14.11
N TYR A 7 -3.64 0.50 13.50
CA TYR A 7 -4.33 -0.11 12.34
C TYR A 7 -5.50 -1.02 12.75
N GLY A 8 -5.81 -1.10 14.05
CA GLY A 8 -6.98 -1.80 14.58
C GLY A 8 -6.83 -3.32 14.68
N CYS A 9 -7.96 -4.01 14.78
CA CYS A 9 -8.03 -5.44 15.07
C CYS A 9 -8.68 -6.24 13.93
N PHE A 10 -8.08 -7.39 13.63
CA PHE A 10 -8.50 -8.29 12.56
C PHE A 10 -9.09 -9.56 13.16
N HIS A 11 -10.27 -9.92 12.66
CA HIS A 11 -11.00 -11.13 13.06
C HIS A 11 -11.01 -12.14 11.90
N LEU A 12 -11.12 -13.43 12.23
CA LEU A 12 -11.23 -14.52 11.25
C LEU A 12 -12.69 -14.91 10.98
N GLY A 13 -13.64 -14.53 11.84
CA GLY A 13 -15.05 -14.87 11.64
C GLY A 13 -15.62 -14.29 10.34
N PRO A 14 -16.85 -14.68 9.96
CA PRO A 14 -17.53 -14.12 8.79
C PRO A 14 -17.50 -12.57 8.78
N PRO A 15 -17.29 -11.93 7.62
CA PRO A 15 -17.20 -12.54 6.29
C PRO A 15 -15.82 -13.11 5.95
N TRP A 16 -14.79 -12.91 6.79
CA TRP A 16 -13.39 -13.24 6.49
C TRP A 16 -13.09 -14.73 6.40
N THR A 17 -13.96 -15.54 6.99
CA THR A 17 -14.10 -16.98 6.71
C THR A 17 -15.46 -17.20 6.05
N SER A 18 -15.46 -17.95 4.96
CA SER A 18 -16.66 -18.28 4.17
C SER A 18 -16.36 -19.50 3.30
N GLU A 19 -17.36 -20.05 2.60
CA GLU A 19 -17.13 -21.18 1.67
C GLU A 19 -16.08 -20.87 0.59
N SER A 20 -16.04 -19.62 0.09
CA SER A 20 -15.03 -19.16 -0.87
C SER A 20 -13.68 -18.81 -0.24
N ARG A 21 -13.59 -18.76 1.10
CA ARG A 21 -12.38 -18.48 1.88
C ARG A 21 -12.28 -19.49 3.05
N PRO A 22 -12.07 -20.78 2.75
CA PRO A 22 -12.08 -21.83 3.77
C PRO A 22 -10.84 -21.77 4.69
N VAL A 23 -9.75 -21.18 4.19
CA VAL A 23 -8.53 -20.91 4.97
C VAL A 23 -8.44 -19.41 5.19
N SER A 24 -8.68 -18.98 6.43
CA SER A 24 -8.55 -17.59 6.86
C SER A 24 -7.42 -17.48 7.87
N LEU A 25 -6.50 -16.55 7.63
CA LEU A 25 -5.33 -16.32 8.46
C LEU A 25 -5.36 -14.90 9.02
N PHE A 26 -4.65 -14.68 10.12
CA PHE A 26 -4.35 -13.32 10.52
C PHE A 26 -3.25 -12.75 9.61
N PRO A 27 -3.23 -11.42 9.39
CA PRO A 27 -2.08 -10.80 8.75
C PRO A 27 -0.75 -11.19 9.44
N ASP A 28 0.32 -11.24 8.67
CA ASP A 28 1.68 -11.31 9.21
C ASP A 28 2.00 -10.08 10.07
N ASP A 29 3.11 -10.14 10.80
CA ASP A 29 3.57 -9.02 11.62
C ASP A 29 3.97 -7.82 10.76
N LEU A 30 3.85 -6.60 11.33
CA LEU A 30 4.08 -5.34 10.61
C LEU A 30 5.45 -5.29 9.94
N GLN A 31 6.51 -5.73 10.62
CA GLN A 31 7.88 -5.76 10.09
C GLN A 31 8.05 -6.71 8.89
N LYS A 32 7.19 -7.72 8.76
CA LYS A 32 7.25 -8.67 7.65
C LYS A 32 6.52 -8.15 6.41
N ILE A 33 5.42 -7.42 6.61
CA ILE A 33 4.63 -6.85 5.51
C ILE A 33 5.23 -5.51 5.05
N GLU A 34 5.54 -4.64 6.01
CA GLU A 34 6.10 -3.29 5.92
C GLU A 34 5.97 -2.62 4.55
N PRO A 35 4.74 -2.18 4.17
CA PRO A 35 4.52 -1.54 2.89
C PRO A 35 5.31 -0.24 2.78
N ARG A 36 5.87 0.00 1.60
CA ARG A 36 6.55 1.24 1.25
C ARG A 36 5.62 2.08 0.38
N TYR A 37 5.72 3.40 0.54
CA TYR A 37 4.91 4.36 -0.21
C TYR A 37 5.79 5.34 -1.02
N PRO A 38 6.34 4.91 -2.17
CA PRO A 38 7.01 5.82 -3.11
C PRO A 38 6.00 6.81 -3.70
N LEU A 39 6.24 8.10 -3.48
CA LEU A 39 5.53 9.22 -4.08
C LEU A 39 6.29 9.72 -5.31
N TYR A 40 5.58 9.78 -6.44
CA TYR A 40 6.02 10.42 -7.66
C TYR A 40 5.18 11.66 -7.94
N THR A 41 5.84 12.71 -8.39
CA THR A 41 5.25 13.97 -8.84
C THR A 41 5.92 14.39 -10.13
N ARG A 42 5.44 15.46 -10.79
CA ARG A 42 6.11 15.99 -11.98
C ARG A 42 7.55 16.45 -11.72
N ASP A 43 7.85 16.88 -10.50
CA ASP A 43 9.20 17.28 -10.09
C ASP A 43 10.08 16.07 -9.73
N HIS A 44 9.47 14.96 -9.32
CA HIS A 44 10.13 13.75 -8.84
C HIS A 44 9.67 12.52 -9.65
N GLN A 45 9.92 12.52 -10.96
CA GLN A 45 9.46 11.46 -11.87
C GLN A 45 10.36 10.21 -11.88
N VAL A 46 11.63 10.35 -11.52
CA VAL A 46 12.64 9.27 -11.61
C VAL A 46 13.01 8.73 -10.23
N VAL A 47 13.31 9.64 -9.30
CA VAL A 47 13.61 9.30 -7.91
C VAL A 47 12.39 9.67 -7.06
N PRO A 48 11.66 8.70 -6.50
CA PRO A 48 10.50 9.00 -5.67
C PRO A 48 10.91 9.54 -4.31
N ILE A 49 9.98 10.25 -3.68
CA ILE A 49 10.04 10.57 -2.26
C ILE A 49 9.40 9.40 -1.50
N PHE A 50 10.05 8.87 -0.47
CA PHE A 50 9.45 7.80 0.33
C PHE A 50 8.70 8.42 1.51
N ILE A 51 7.42 8.09 1.64
CA ILE A 51 6.60 8.55 2.76
C ILE A 51 6.86 7.66 3.98
N ASP A 52 7.22 8.27 5.11
CA ASP A 52 7.27 7.60 6.42
C ASP A 52 5.91 7.74 7.13
N LEU A 53 5.28 6.61 7.45
CA LEU A 53 4.01 6.58 8.15
C LEU A 53 4.11 6.94 9.65
N ASN A 54 5.31 6.94 10.22
CA ASN A 54 5.52 7.28 11.64
C ASN A 54 5.73 8.78 11.86
N GLU A 55 6.03 9.54 10.81
CA GLU A 55 6.28 10.97 10.90
C GLU A 55 5.00 11.75 10.52
N PHE A 56 4.26 12.20 11.53
CA PHE A 56 2.97 12.90 11.35
C PHE A 56 3.10 14.21 10.54
N ASP A 57 4.23 14.90 10.68
CA ASP A 57 4.50 16.13 9.93
C ASP A 57 4.92 15.87 8.48
N TYR A 58 5.10 14.60 8.08
CA TYR A 58 5.60 14.25 6.75
C TYR A 58 4.62 14.57 5.64
N ILE A 59 3.29 14.57 5.86
CA ILE A 59 2.34 14.95 4.79
C ILE A 59 2.57 16.40 4.33
N ASN A 60 2.99 17.29 5.25
CA ASN A 60 3.33 18.67 4.92
C ASN A 60 4.76 18.82 4.35
N SER A 61 5.70 17.92 4.71
CA SER A 61 7.11 18.01 4.29
C SER A 61 7.50 17.11 3.10
N ALA A 62 6.73 16.06 2.80
CA ALA A 62 6.98 15.05 1.76
C ALA A 62 6.64 15.51 0.34
N GLY A 63 6.05 16.69 0.20
CA GLY A 63 5.65 17.21 -1.11
C GLY A 63 4.37 16.56 -1.67
N ILE A 64 3.52 15.95 -0.84
CA ILE A 64 2.15 15.62 -1.26
C ILE A 64 1.38 16.94 -1.41
N ALA A 65 1.12 17.33 -2.65
CA ALA A 65 0.31 18.50 -2.93
C ALA A 65 -1.16 18.14 -2.75
N ALA A 66 -1.70 18.26 -1.53
CA ALA A 66 -3.07 17.82 -1.18
C ALA A 66 -4.20 18.48 -2.00
N HIS A 67 -3.92 19.62 -2.65
CA HIS A 67 -4.86 20.29 -3.56
C HIS A 67 -4.87 19.70 -4.98
N LYS A 68 -3.94 18.79 -5.29
CA LYS A 68 -3.84 18.09 -6.57
C LYS A 68 -4.43 16.68 -6.46
N PRO A 69 -4.87 16.08 -7.57
CA PRO A 69 -5.34 14.69 -7.57
C PRO A 69 -4.28 13.72 -7.02
N ILE A 70 -4.75 12.71 -6.30
CA ILE A 70 -3.92 11.64 -5.73
C ILE A 70 -4.34 10.32 -6.38
N TYR A 71 -3.39 9.65 -7.02
CA TYR A 71 -3.56 8.32 -7.59
C TYR A 71 -2.79 7.30 -6.77
N LEU A 72 -3.49 6.30 -6.23
CA LEU A 72 -2.88 5.13 -5.59
C LEU A 72 -2.73 4.01 -6.61
N VAL A 73 -1.51 3.46 -6.73
CA VAL A 73 -1.21 2.33 -7.62
C VAL A 73 -0.63 1.20 -6.78
N SER A 74 -1.35 0.08 -6.68
CA SER A 74 -0.92 -1.08 -5.90
C SER A 74 -0.68 -2.29 -6.80
N HIS A 75 0.41 -3.01 -6.56
CA HIS A 75 0.64 -4.30 -7.20
C HIS A 75 -0.18 -5.43 -6.56
N GLY A 76 -0.17 -6.60 -7.19
CA GLY A 76 -0.88 -7.78 -6.72
C GLY A 76 0.01 -8.84 -6.07
N TYR A 77 -0.51 -10.07 -6.05
CA TYR A 77 0.15 -11.26 -5.54
C TYR A 77 1.44 -11.55 -6.31
N THR A 78 2.52 -11.88 -5.60
CA THR A 78 3.86 -12.18 -6.14
C THR A 78 4.55 -11.07 -6.91
N GLU A 79 4.01 -9.85 -6.87
CA GLU A 79 4.59 -8.67 -7.50
C GLU A 79 5.24 -7.75 -6.45
N GLY A 80 5.89 -6.69 -6.91
CA GLY A 80 6.41 -5.60 -6.09
C GLY A 80 6.26 -4.25 -6.79
N GLY A 81 6.43 -3.16 -6.05
CA GLY A 81 6.23 -1.79 -6.54
C GLY A 81 7.14 -1.38 -7.70
N GLY A 82 8.25 -2.10 -7.92
CA GLY A 82 9.21 -1.87 -9.00
C GLY A 82 8.89 -2.59 -10.33
N ILE A 83 7.70 -3.16 -10.50
CA ILE A 83 7.33 -3.83 -11.76
C ILE A 83 7.06 -2.80 -12.87
N SER A 84 7.43 -3.15 -14.10
CA SER A 84 7.45 -2.22 -15.25
C SER A 84 6.10 -1.56 -15.55
N TRP A 85 4.99 -2.26 -15.34
CA TRP A 85 3.66 -1.71 -15.60
C TRP A 85 3.31 -0.56 -14.65
N ILE A 86 3.81 -0.58 -13.42
CA ILE A 86 3.59 0.51 -12.47
C ILE A 86 4.31 1.77 -12.94
N TYR A 87 5.57 1.66 -13.35
CA TYR A 87 6.31 2.80 -13.91
C TYR A 87 5.66 3.36 -15.18
N ASN A 88 5.03 2.50 -15.99
CA ASN A 88 4.28 2.95 -17.16
C ASN A 88 3.05 3.77 -16.76
N ILE A 89 2.30 3.35 -15.73
CA ILE A 89 1.16 4.10 -15.20
C ILE A 89 1.63 5.43 -14.60
N VAL A 90 2.66 5.42 -13.75
CA VAL A 90 3.23 6.63 -13.14
C VAL A 90 3.58 7.66 -14.21
N ARG A 91 4.35 7.25 -15.24
CA ARG A 91 4.73 8.15 -16.34
C ARG A 91 3.53 8.64 -17.15
N ALA A 92 2.54 7.77 -17.38
CA ALA A 92 1.33 8.14 -18.11
C ALA A 92 0.51 9.20 -17.36
N LEU A 93 0.28 8.99 -16.06
CA LEU A 93 -0.47 9.92 -15.20
C LEU A 93 0.21 11.29 -15.10
N LEU A 94 1.52 11.30 -14.80
CA LEU A 94 2.27 12.55 -14.64
C LEU A 94 2.40 13.35 -15.95
N ARG A 95 2.34 12.67 -17.11
CA ARG A 95 2.31 13.31 -18.42
C ARG A 95 0.99 14.01 -18.70
N ILE A 96 -0.14 13.46 -18.25
CA ILE A 96 -1.47 14.02 -18.55
C ILE A 96 -1.95 15.04 -17.52
N GLU A 97 -1.50 14.92 -16.26
CA GLU A 97 -2.01 15.73 -15.16
C GLU A 97 -0.92 16.06 -14.14
N ASP A 98 -1.03 17.22 -13.50
CA ASP A 98 -0.21 17.58 -12.35
C ASP A 98 -0.81 16.94 -11.10
N CYS A 99 -0.30 15.78 -10.72
CA CYS A 99 -0.87 14.94 -9.68
C CYS A 99 0.20 14.31 -8.78
N ASN A 100 -0.25 13.75 -7.67
CA ASN A 100 0.54 12.88 -6.80
C ASN A 100 0.25 11.43 -7.18
N VAL A 101 1.28 10.64 -7.50
CA VAL A 101 1.13 9.20 -7.74
C VAL A 101 1.87 8.45 -6.64
N ILE A 102 1.12 7.77 -5.78
CA ILE A 102 1.66 7.01 -4.65
C ILE A 102 1.57 5.53 -4.99
N ILE A 103 2.72 4.86 -5.01
CA ILE A 103 2.76 3.40 -5.13
C ILE A 103 2.48 2.79 -3.76
N VAL A 104 1.64 1.78 -3.69
CA VAL A 104 1.47 0.92 -2.51
C VAL A 104 2.31 -0.33 -2.75
N ASP A 105 3.57 -0.31 -2.31
CA ASP A 105 4.52 -1.41 -2.47
C ASP A 105 4.51 -2.30 -1.22
N TRP A 106 3.76 -3.40 -1.28
CA TRP A 106 3.57 -4.36 -0.20
C TRP A 106 4.21 -5.72 -0.53
N GLN A 107 5.32 -5.72 -1.27
CA GLN A 107 6.01 -6.92 -1.74
C GLN A 107 6.31 -7.93 -0.60
N GLY A 108 6.68 -7.44 0.59
CA GLY A 108 6.96 -8.27 1.77
C GLY A 108 5.76 -9.12 2.21
N GLY A 109 4.54 -8.61 2.02
CA GLY A 109 3.30 -9.31 2.32
C GLY A 109 2.63 -10.03 1.14
N ALA A 110 3.13 -9.82 -0.08
CA ALA A 110 2.50 -10.32 -1.32
C ALA A 110 3.00 -11.70 -1.78
N SER A 111 4.02 -12.24 -1.12
CA SER A 111 4.63 -13.52 -1.47
C SER A 111 3.75 -14.72 -1.08
N PRO A 112 3.97 -15.90 -1.69
CA PRO A 112 3.28 -17.13 -1.31
C PRO A 112 3.41 -17.46 0.20
N PRO A 113 2.41 -18.12 0.80
CA PRO A 113 1.21 -18.70 0.18
C PRO A 113 0.09 -17.67 -0.07
N TYR A 114 -0.75 -17.93 -1.09
CA TYR A 114 -1.84 -17.03 -1.49
C TYR A 114 -2.80 -16.68 -0.36
N THR A 115 -3.15 -17.65 0.51
CA THR A 115 -4.03 -17.41 1.66
C THR A 115 -3.44 -16.42 2.67
N GLN A 116 -2.11 -16.40 2.83
CA GLN A 116 -1.44 -15.42 3.68
C GLN A 116 -1.40 -14.05 3.01
N ALA A 117 -1.15 -13.97 1.69
CA ALA A 117 -1.22 -12.72 0.95
C ALA A 117 -2.62 -12.08 1.02
N VAL A 118 -3.69 -12.89 0.92
CA VAL A 118 -5.08 -12.46 1.10
C VAL A 118 -5.37 -11.97 2.53
N ALA A 119 -4.72 -12.54 3.54
CA ALA A 119 -4.82 -12.02 4.90
C ALA A 119 -4.06 -10.70 5.05
N ASN A 120 -2.83 -10.64 4.52
CA ASN A 120 -1.93 -9.48 4.61
C ASN A 120 -2.54 -8.23 3.95
N ILE A 121 -3.18 -8.36 2.80
CA ILE A 121 -3.76 -7.20 2.10
C ILE A 121 -4.84 -6.46 2.91
N ARG A 122 -5.47 -7.13 3.89
CA ARG A 122 -6.39 -6.47 4.84
C ARG A 122 -5.66 -5.44 5.69
N LEU A 123 -4.47 -5.79 6.19
CA LEU A 123 -3.64 -4.88 6.98
C LEU A 123 -2.98 -3.83 6.10
N VAL A 124 -2.51 -4.18 4.90
CA VAL A 124 -2.01 -3.21 3.91
C VAL A 124 -3.07 -2.13 3.64
N GLY A 125 -4.33 -2.53 3.40
CA GLY A 125 -5.43 -1.59 3.20
C GLY A 125 -5.66 -0.66 4.41
N ALA A 126 -5.56 -1.17 5.63
CA ALA A 126 -5.66 -0.34 6.84
C ALA A 126 -4.48 0.64 6.99
N MET A 127 -3.26 0.20 6.65
CA MET A 127 -2.07 1.06 6.65
C MET A 127 -2.15 2.14 5.58
N THR A 128 -2.62 1.80 4.38
CA THR A 128 -2.84 2.76 3.29
C THR A 128 -3.99 3.72 3.62
N ALA A 129 -5.03 3.27 4.32
CA ALA A 129 -6.09 4.16 4.78
C ALA A 129 -5.61 5.14 5.86
N HIS A 130 -4.65 4.75 6.70
CA HIS A 130 -4.04 5.65 7.70
C HIS A 130 -3.16 6.74 7.07
N LEU A 131 -2.60 6.47 5.88
CA LEU A 131 -1.83 7.45 5.11
C LEU A 131 -2.70 8.59 4.53
N LEU A 132 -3.99 8.32 4.27
CA LEU A 132 -4.93 9.26 3.64
C LEU A 132 -5.70 10.09 4.66
#